data_AF-A0A2P6ASP9-F1
#
_entry.id   AF-A0A2P6ASP9-F1
#
_cell.length_a   1.000
_cell.length_b   1.000
_cell.length_c   1.000
_cell.angle_alpha   90.00
_cell.angle_beta   90.00
_cell.angle_gamma   90.00
#
_symmetry.space_group_name_H-M   'P 1'
#
loop_
_entity.id
_entity.type
_entity.pdbx_description
1 polymer ?
#
loop_
_entity_poly.entity_id
_entity_poly.type
_entity_poly.pdbx_seq_one_letter_code
_entity_poly.pdbx_strand_id
1 'polypeptide(L)'
;MAMADQQFDFFSDAPVTDAAIVQLPPEPSAWLTVGGPIALVAFFLLICLLLRWFIPFRDPRVEFSLQDLPVAAQRGIGLATILFGIAFFFGLAEVHYQLQLHGSTDAYFANMSRGKLIAFTHAHLFGFTTAFFIIGIPFSLHFNRLSIYQWVFPAGLAAALTDIISWWGIKYVSPNFDYVTMFCGAVYGGAYLWMLIGIVRVIFFPSLRWLPDYINERRGK
;
A
#
# COMPACT_ATOMS: atom_id res chain seq x y z
N MET A 1 -32.78 -37.39 47.14
CA MET A 1 -32.12 -36.14 46.74
C MET A 1 -31.58 -36.38 45.34
N ALA A 2 -32.41 -36.13 44.32
CA ALA A 2 -32.08 -36.44 42.93
C ALA A 2 -31.44 -35.20 42.31
N MET A 3 -30.24 -35.36 41.75
CA MET A 3 -29.64 -34.35 40.88
C MET A 3 -30.51 -34.22 39.64
N ALA A 4 -31.14 -33.04 39.48
CA ALA A 4 -31.75 -32.69 38.22
C ALA A 4 -30.62 -32.50 37.21
N ASP A 5 -30.47 -33.46 36.30
CA ASP A 5 -29.73 -33.26 35.05
C ASP A 5 -30.33 -32.02 34.38
N GLN A 6 -29.58 -30.93 34.32
CA GLN A 6 -29.91 -29.81 33.45
C GLN A 6 -29.77 -30.31 32.01
N GLN A 7 -30.88 -30.78 31.45
CA GLN A 7 -30.96 -31.29 30.09
C GLN A 7 -30.68 -30.15 29.11
N PHE A 8 -29.48 -30.13 28.55
CA PHE A 8 -29.08 -29.19 27.51
C PHE A 8 -29.87 -29.46 26.22
N ASP A 9 -30.70 -28.50 25.82
CA ASP A 9 -31.51 -28.60 24.60
C ASP A 9 -30.74 -28.08 23.39
N PHE A 10 -30.22 -29.00 22.59
CA PHE A 10 -29.44 -28.72 21.37
C PHE A 10 -30.23 -28.02 20.26
N PHE A 11 -31.56 -28.04 20.29
CA PHE A 11 -32.41 -27.55 19.20
C PHE A 11 -33.19 -26.28 19.55
N SER A 12 -32.89 -25.68 20.70
CA SER A 12 -33.44 -24.40 21.13
C SER A 12 -32.75 -23.22 20.42
N ASP A 13 -33.53 -22.22 20.00
CA ASP A 13 -33.03 -20.94 19.48
C ASP A 13 -32.47 -20.01 20.57
N ALA A 14 -32.58 -20.38 21.86
CA ALA A 14 -32.02 -19.60 22.96
C ALA A 14 -30.48 -19.70 22.98
N PRO A 15 -29.77 -18.57 23.22
CA PRO A 15 -28.31 -18.57 23.26
C PRO A 15 -27.78 -19.48 24.37
N VAL A 16 -26.80 -20.31 24.03
CA VAL A 16 -26.12 -21.20 24.98
C VAL A 16 -25.30 -20.36 25.95
N THR A 17 -25.73 -20.29 27.21
CA THR A 17 -25.06 -19.49 28.26
C THR A 17 -24.05 -20.27 29.08
N ASP A 18 -23.91 -21.58 28.84
CA ASP A 18 -23.01 -22.43 29.62
C ASP A 18 -21.55 -22.30 29.12
N ALA A 19 -20.71 -21.68 29.94
CA ALA A 19 -19.28 -21.50 29.70
C ALA A 19 -18.50 -22.83 29.67
N ALA A 20 -19.07 -23.93 30.18
CA ALA A 20 -18.50 -25.28 30.05
C ALA A 20 -18.72 -25.88 28.65
N ILE A 21 -19.74 -25.40 27.92
CA ILE A 21 -20.12 -25.89 26.58
C ILE A 21 -19.52 -25.00 25.48
N VAL A 22 -19.41 -23.69 25.71
CA VAL A 22 -18.83 -22.73 24.76
C VAL A 22 -17.57 -22.09 25.35
N GLN A 23 -16.41 -22.69 25.11
CA GLN A 23 -15.12 -22.03 25.36
C GLN A 23 -14.81 -21.09 24.21
N LEU A 24 -15.03 -19.80 24.43
CA LEU A 24 -14.52 -18.77 23.53
C LEU A 24 -12.99 -18.75 23.63
N PRO A 25 -12.27 -18.60 22.50
CA PRO A 25 -10.85 -18.36 22.55
C PRO A 25 -10.57 -17.12 23.40
N PRO A 26 -9.46 -17.10 24.16
CA PRO A 26 -9.11 -15.95 24.98
C PRO A 26 -9.01 -14.70 24.09
N GLU A 27 -9.47 -13.57 24.61
CA GLU A 27 -9.39 -12.32 23.87
C GLU A 27 -7.93 -12.03 23.47
N PRO A 28 -7.69 -11.60 22.21
CA PRO A 28 -6.35 -11.32 21.77
C PRO A 28 -5.76 -10.14 22.56
N SER A 29 -4.50 -10.26 22.96
CA SER A 29 -3.85 -9.24 23.79
C SER A 29 -3.73 -7.89 23.06
N ALA A 30 -3.72 -6.80 23.83
CA ALA A 30 -3.56 -5.44 23.29
C ALA A 30 -2.26 -5.27 22.48
N TRP A 31 -1.22 -6.05 22.77
CA TRP A 31 0.00 -6.04 21.98
C TRP A 31 -0.22 -6.53 20.55
N LEU A 32 -1.07 -7.55 20.34
CA LEU A 32 -1.36 -8.08 19.01
C LEU A 32 -2.35 -7.20 18.24
N THR A 33 -3.34 -6.65 18.93
CA THR A 33 -4.44 -5.88 18.32
C THR A 33 -4.11 -4.41 18.11
N VAL A 34 -3.24 -3.81 18.94
CA VAL A 34 -2.89 -2.38 18.89
C VAL A 34 -1.39 -2.19 18.73
N GLY A 35 -0.59 -2.88 19.54
CA GLY A 35 0.88 -2.76 19.50
C GLY A 35 1.48 -3.15 18.15
N GLY A 36 1.02 -4.25 17.57
CA GLY A 36 1.46 -4.78 16.27
C GLY A 36 1.23 -3.78 15.13
N PRO A 37 0.00 -3.30 14.90
CA PRO A 37 -0.27 -2.27 13.90
C PRO A 37 0.57 -1.00 14.09
N ILE A 38 0.69 -0.49 15.33
CA ILE A 38 1.50 0.70 15.63
C ILE A 38 2.98 0.45 15.31
N ALA A 39 3.52 -0.70 15.70
CA ALA A 39 4.90 -1.08 15.42
C ALA A 39 5.16 -1.15 13.91
N LEU A 40 4.19 -1.61 13.12
CA LEU A 40 4.34 -1.67 11.67
C LEU A 40 4.28 -0.29 11.00
N VAL A 41 3.47 0.63 11.51
CA VAL A 41 3.51 2.05 11.10
C VAL A 41 4.85 2.69 11.49
N ALA A 42 5.37 2.39 12.69
CA ALA A 42 6.69 2.86 13.11
C ALA A 42 7.81 2.28 12.23
N PHE A 43 7.68 1.05 11.75
CA PHE A 43 8.59 0.44 10.77
C PHE A 43 8.61 1.21 9.44
N PHE A 44 7.44 1.60 8.92
CA PHE A 44 7.36 2.48 7.74
C PHE A 44 8.13 3.79 7.95
N LEU A 45 7.87 4.47 9.09
CA LEU A 45 8.55 5.73 9.42
C LEU A 45 10.07 5.53 9.59
N LEU A 46 10.48 4.41 10.16
CA LEU A 46 11.88 4.03 10.30
C LEU A 46 12.53 3.85 8.92
N ILE A 47 11.89 3.18 7.96
CA ILE A 47 12.41 3.06 6.59
C ILE A 47 12.61 4.45 6.00
N CYS A 48 11.62 5.34 6.08
CA CYS A 48 11.73 6.70 5.57
C CYS A 48 12.88 7.47 6.24
N LEU A 49 13.05 7.32 7.56
CA LEU A 49 14.14 7.93 8.32
C LEU A 49 15.51 7.39 7.88
N LEU A 50 15.64 6.07 7.73
CA LEU A 50 16.88 5.43 7.30
C LEU A 50 17.24 5.85 5.87
N LEU A 51 16.26 5.92 4.96
CA LEU A 51 16.47 6.44 3.61
C LEU A 51 16.98 7.89 3.64
N ARG A 52 16.39 8.74 4.49
CA ARG A 52 16.86 10.12 4.67
C ARG A 52 18.30 10.18 5.18
N TRP A 53 18.66 9.30 6.11
CA TRP A 53 19.97 9.29 6.71
C TRP A 53 21.04 8.77 5.75
N PHE A 54 20.82 7.61 5.14
CA PHE A 54 21.81 6.99 4.24
C PHE A 54 21.90 7.68 2.88
N ILE A 55 20.79 8.25 2.40
CA ILE A 55 20.68 8.90 1.09
C ILE A 55 20.11 10.31 1.28
N PRO A 56 20.90 11.25 1.83
CA PRO A 56 20.44 12.61 2.03
C PRO A 56 20.20 13.30 0.68
N PHE A 57 19.20 14.18 0.64
CA PHE A 57 18.91 15.00 -0.54
C PHE A 57 20.14 15.83 -0.94
N ARG A 58 20.45 15.81 -2.23
CA ARG A 58 21.52 16.60 -2.85
C ARG A 58 20.92 17.32 -4.04
N ASP A 59 21.22 18.60 -4.20
CA ASP A 59 20.78 19.37 -5.36
C ASP A 59 21.48 18.81 -6.63
N PRO A 60 20.75 18.17 -7.55
CA PRO A 60 21.35 17.61 -8.75
C PRO A 60 21.78 18.74 -9.70
N ARG A 61 23.03 18.67 -10.16
CA ARG A 61 23.61 19.67 -11.08
C ARG A 61 23.13 19.52 -12.54
N VAL A 62 22.42 18.44 -12.85
CA VAL A 62 22.00 18.10 -14.22
C VAL A 62 20.48 18.30 -14.32
N GLU A 63 20.06 19.12 -15.27
CA GLU A 63 18.65 19.27 -15.64
C GLU A 63 18.30 18.20 -16.68
N PHE A 64 17.28 17.39 -16.39
CA PHE A 64 16.82 16.31 -17.27
C PHE A 64 15.35 16.52 -17.64
N SER A 65 15.04 16.51 -18.94
CA SER A 65 13.67 16.59 -19.42
C SER A 65 13.27 15.32 -20.16
N LEU A 66 12.07 14.82 -19.88
CA LEU A 66 11.49 13.70 -20.64
C LEU A 66 11.22 14.08 -22.11
N GLN A 67 11.05 15.37 -22.37
CA GLN A 67 10.84 15.91 -23.72
C GLN A 67 12.10 15.83 -24.60
N ASP A 68 13.28 15.74 -23.99
CA ASP A 68 14.57 15.69 -24.70
C ASP A 68 14.96 14.25 -25.07
N LEU A 69 14.18 13.25 -24.63
CA LEU A 69 14.43 11.85 -24.96
C LEU A 69 14.13 11.52 -26.43
N PRO A 70 14.74 10.47 -27.01
CA PRO A 70 14.34 9.97 -28.31
C PRO A 70 12.85 9.64 -28.37
N VAL A 71 12.20 9.90 -29.51
CA VAL A 71 10.74 9.71 -29.70
C VAL A 71 10.28 8.30 -29.31
N ALA A 72 11.08 7.27 -29.61
CA ALA A 72 10.77 5.90 -29.24
C ALA A 72 10.69 5.71 -27.71
N ALA A 73 11.61 6.32 -26.96
CA ALA A 73 11.62 6.25 -25.50
C ALA A 73 10.45 7.03 -24.89
N GLN A 74 10.13 8.22 -25.42
CA GLN A 74 8.95 8.98 -24.98
C GLN A 74 7.65 8.19 -25.18
N ARG A 75 7.48 7.59 -26.36
CA ARG A 75 6.32 6.74 -26.68
C ARG A 75 6.25 5.52 -25.78
N GLY A 76 7.39 4.86 -25.55
CA GLY A 76 7.49 3.69 -24.68
C GLY A 76 7.10 4.01 -23.23
N ILE A 77 7.70 5.06 -22.65
CA ILE A 77 7.39 5.51 -21.29
C ILE A 77 5.93 5.95 -21.19
N GLY A 78 5.44 6.74 -22.16
CA GLY A 78 4.06 7.21 -22.17
C GLY A 78 3.04 6.08 -22.22
N LEU A 79 3.21 5.11 -23.14
CA LEU A 79 2.32 3.96 -23.25
C LEU A 79 2.40 3.04 -22.03
N ALA A 80 3.61 2.73 -21.55
CA ALA A 80 3.80 1.92 -20.35
C ALA A 80 3.08 2.57 -19.15
N THR A 81 3.22 3.87 -18.97
CA THR A 81 2.57 4.64 -17.89
C THR A 81 1.04 4.53 -17.95
N ILE A 82 0.44 4.61 -19.15
CA ILE A 82 -1.00 4.45 -19.33
C ILE A 82 -1.44 3.03 -18.98
N LEU A 83 -0.75 2.00 -19.51
CA LEU A 83 -1.07 0.60 -19.24
C LEU A 83 -0.97 0.27 -17.75
N PHE A 84 0.02 0.83 -17.09
CA PHE A 84 0.20 0.73 -15.65
C PHE A 84 -0.94 1.40 -14.86
N GLY A 85 -1.43 2.55 -15.32
CA GLY A 85 -2.63 3.19 -14.76
C GLY A 85 -3.88 2.32 -14.89
N ILE A 86 -4.06 1.67 -16.03
CA ILE A 86 -5.14 0.70 -16.26
C ILE A 86 -5.01 -0.48 -15.28
N ALA A 87 -3.81 -1.05 -15.15
CA ALA A 87 -3.55 -2.14 -14.21
C ALA A 87 -3.87 -1.73 -12.76
N PHE A 88 -3.51 -0.52 -12.36
CA PHE A 88 -3.79 0.01 -11.03
C PHE A 88 -5.29 0.18 -10.77
N PHE A 89 -6.05 0.64 -11.78
CA PHE A 89 -7.51 0.70 -11.71
C PHE A 89 -8.13 -0.69 -11.50
N PHE A 90 -7.67 -1.70 -12.25
CA PHE A 90 -8.13 -3.07 -12.05
C PHE A 90 -7.73 -3.65 -10.69
N GLY A 91 -6.58 -3.26 -10.14
CA GLY A 91 -6.20 -3.62 -8.76
C GLY A 91 -7.19 -3.06 -7.72
N LEU A 92 -7.61 -1.79 -7.86
CA LEU A 92 -8.65 -1.21 -6.99
C LEU A 92 -10.01 -1.89 -7.18
N ALA A 93 -10.38 -2.20 -8.42
CA ALA A 93 -11.61 -2.92 -8.72
C ALA A 93 -11.59 -4.35 -8.14
N GLU A 94 -10.44 -5.03 -8.17
CA GLU A 94 -10.25 -6.34 -7.54
C GLU A 94 -10.46 -6.24 -6.03
N VAL A 95 -9.83 -5.28 -5.34
CA VAL A 95 -10.04 -5.10 -3.90
C VAL A 95 -11.53 -4.88 -3.59
N HIS A 96 -12.19 -3.98 -4.32
CA HIS A 96 -13.62 -3.72 -4.13
C HIS A 96 -14.48 -4.99 -4.31
N TYR A 97 -14.22 -5.74 -5.38
CA TYR A 97 -14.93 -6.98 -5.67
C TYR A 97 -14.71 -8.04 -4.58
N GLN A 98 -13.47 -8.25 -4.15
CA GLN A 98 -13.13 -9.25 -3.13
C GLN A 98 -13.76 -8.89 -1.78
N LEU A 99 -13.79 -7.62 -1.40
CA LEU A 99 -14.43 -7.17 -0.17
C LEU A 99 -15.95 -7.35 -0.21
N GLN A 100 -16.61 -7.15 -1.36
CA GLN A 100 -18.03 -7.44 -1.51
C GLN A 100 -18.33 -8.94 -1.45
N LEU A 101 -17.49 -9.77 -2.08
CA LEU A 101 -17.66 -11.22 -2.12
C LEU A 101 -17.51 -11.86 -0.72
N HIS A 102 -16.55 -11.38 0.07
CA HIS A 102 -16.24 -11.94 1.39
C HIS A 102 -16.88 -11.18 2.55
N GLY A 103 -17.43 -9.99 2.32
CA GLY A 103 -18.09 -9.13 3.31
C GLY A 103 -17.14 -8.31 4.18
N SER A 104 -15.90 -8.77 4.40
CA SER A 104 -14.88 -8.02 5.15
C SER A 104 -13.47 -8.41 4.74
N THR A 105 -12.49 -7.55 5.04
CA THR A 105 -11.06 -7.82 4.85
C THR A 105 -10.63 -9.05 5.64
N ASP A 106 -11.08 -9.16 6.89
CA ASP A 106 -10.80 -10.31 7.76
C ASP A 106 -11.28 -11.62 7.13
N ALA A 107 -12.55 -11.67 6.70
CA ALA A 107 -13.11 -12.84 6.06
C ALA A 107 -12.38 -13.21 4.75
N TYR A 108 -11.95 -12.21 3.96
CA TYR A 108 -11.16 -12.45 2.75
C TYR A 108 -9.82 -13.14 3.07
N PHE A 109 -9.06 -12.60 4.03
CA PHE A 109 -7.79 -13.18 4.41
C PHE A 109 -7.97 -14.51 5.16
N ALA A 110 -8.98 -14.66 6.01
CA ALA A 110 -9.29 -15.91 6.71
C ALA A 110 -9.50 -17.07 5.73
N ASN A 111 -10.15 -16.83 4.59
CA ASN A 111 -10.37 -17.82 3.53
C ASN A 111 -9.19 -18.00 2.56
N MET A 112 -8.14 -17.18 2.66
CA MET A 112 -6.97 -17.29 1.80
C MET A 112 -6.04 -18.42 2.26
N SER A 113 -5.68 -19.33 1.36
CA SER A 113 -4.66 -20.35 1.66
C SER A 113 -3.27 -19.72 1.78
N ARG A 114 -2.37 -20.35 2.55
CA ARG A 114 -0.98 -19.90 2.68
C ARG A 114 -0.27 -19.81 1.33
N GLY A 115 -0.47 -20.81 0.46
CA GLY A 115 0.10 -20.81 -0.89
C GLY A 115 -0.38 -19.63 -1.72
N LYS A 116 -1.68 -19.28 -1.63
CA LYS A 116 -2.22 -18.09 -2.29
C LYS A 116 -1.62 -16.80 -1.73
N LEU A 117 -1.46 -16.69 -0.41
CA LEU A 117 -0.84 -15.50 0.20
C LEU A 117 0.63 -15.32 -0.21
N ILE A 118 1.40 -16.41 -0.34
CA ILE A 118 2.77 -16.37 -0.86
C ILE A 118 2.79 -15.90 -2.32
N ALA A 119 1.93 -16.47 -3.16
CA ALA A 119 1.82 -16.06 -4.56
C ALA A 119 1.41 -14.59 -4.69
N PHE A 120 0.44 -14.15 -3.88
CA PHE A 120 -0.04 -12.77 -3.82
C PHE A 120 1.09 -11.82 -3.40
N THR A 121 1.85 -12.18 -2.37
CA THR A 121 3.05 -11.46 -1.89
C THR A 121 4.10 -11.33 -2.99
N HIS A 122 4.46 -12.43 -3.65
CA HIS A 122 5.47 -12.44 -4.72
C HIS A 122 5.06 -11.53 -5.89
N ALA A 123 3.83 -11.70 -6.39
CA ALA A 123 3.30 -10.94 -7.51
C ALA A 123 3.26 -9.43 -7.20
N HIS A 124 2.82 -9.05 -6.00
CA HIS A 124 2.74 -7.64 -5.61
C HIS A 124 4.11 -7.03 -5.32
N LEU A 125 5.03 -7.76 -4.69
CA LEU A 125 6.38 -7.25 -4.45
C LEU A 125 7.09 -6.98 -5.79
N PHE A 126 6.97 -7.90 -6.75
CA PHE A 126 7.47 -7.70 -8.10
C PHE A 126 6.76 -6.56 -8.82
N GLY A 127 5.42 -6.56 -8.77
CA GLY A 127 4.56 -5.58 -9.45
C GLY A 127 4.79 -4.16 -8.96
N PHE A 128 4.73 -3.92 -7.65
CA PHE A 128 4.98 -2.62 -7.05
C PHE A 128 6.39 -2.12 -7.36
N THR A 129 7.42 -2.96 -7.14
CA THR A 129 8.81 -2.57 -7.43
C THR A 129 8.98 -2.18 -8.90
N THR A 130 8.45 -2.98 -9.82
CA THR A 130 8.57 -2.74 -11.26
C THR A 130 7.81 -1.49 -11.68
N ALA A 131 6.55 -1.35 -11.25
CA ALA A 131 5.70 -0.22 -11.59
C ALA A 131 6.28 1.10 -11.06
N PHE A 132 6.71 1.13 -9.80
CA PHE A 132 7.34 2.30 -9.20
C PHE A 132 8.72 2.58 -9.80
N PHE A 133 9.48 1.59 -10.24
CA PHE A 133 10.73 1.82 -10.93
C PHE A 133 10.51 2.47 -12.31
N ILE A 134 9.59 1.91 -13.11
CA ILE A 134 9.32 2.38 -14.49
C ILE A 134 8.74 3.80 -14.49
N ILE A 135 7.90 4.16 -13.54
CA ILE A 135 7.28 5.49 -13.47
C ILE A 135 8.08 6.44 -12.57
N GLY A 136 8.55 5.95 -11.43
CA GLY A 136 9.20 6.75 -10.40
C GLY A 136 10.58 7.26 -10.78
N ILE A 137 11.38 6.50 -11.56
CA ILE A 137 12.67 7.01 -12.03
C ILE A 137 12.50 8.17 -13.02
N PRO A 138 11.75 8.01 -14.13
CA PRO A 138 11.48 9.13 -15.04
C PRO A 138 10.91 10.36 -14.32
N PHE A 139 10.01 10.13 -13.34
CA PHE A 139 9.39 11.21 -12.58
C PHE A 139 10.43 11.93 -11.71
N SER A 140 11.24 11.18 -10.96
CA SER A 140 12.23 11.75 -10.05
C SER A 140 13.35 12.47 -10.80
N LEU A 141 13.73 11.98 -11.98
CA LEU A 141 14.70 12.62 -12.86
C LEU A 141 14.15 13.92 -13.45
N HIS A 142 12.89 13.95 -13.86
CA HIS A 142 12.27 15.14 -14.45
C HIS A 142 11.99 16.22 -13.39
N PHE A 143 11.44 15.82 -12.24
CA PHE A 143 11.10 16.71 -11.14
C PHE A 143 12.17 16.69 -10.04
N ASN A 144 13.42 16.82 -10.44
CA ASN A 144 14.58 16.69 -9.56
C ASN A 144 14.81 17.91 -8.64
N ARG A 145 14.20 19.05 -8.95
CA ARG A 145 14.41 20.33 -8.27
C ARG A 145 13.67 20.52 -6.94
N LEU A 146 12.60 19.75 -6.69
CA LEU A 146 11.77 19.89 -5.49
C LEU A 146 12.07 18.76 -4.50
N SER A 147 12.54 19.13 -3.31
CA SER A 147 12.91 18.16 -2.27
C SER A 147 11.75 17.25 -1.86
N ILE A 148 10.53 17.81 -1.80
CA ILE A 148 9.32 17.04 -1.50
C ILE A 148 8.98 16.00 -2.58
N TYR A 149 9.40 16.21 -3.82
CA TYR A 149 9.06 15.28 -4.93
C TYR A 149 10.00 14.09 -4.97
N GLN A 150 11.22 14.28 -4.49
CA GLN A 150 12.16 13.20 -4.29
C GLN A 150 11.69 12.22 -3.20
N TRP A 151 10.70 12.59 -2.37
CA TRP A 151 10.10 11.69 -1.40
C TRP A 151 8.95 10.83 -1.95
N VAL A 152 8.28 11.27 -3.02
CA VAL A 152 7.08 10.59 -3.54
C VAL A 152 7.39 9.15 -3.92
N PHE A 153 8.47 8.94 -4.67
CA PHE A 153 8.92 7.61 -5.08
C PHE A 153 9.32 6.70 -3.90
N PRO A 154 10.31 7.06 -3.05
CA PRO A 154 10.76 6.18 -1.97
C PRO A 154 9.70 5.96 -0.88
N ALA A 155 8.90 6.99 -0.54
CA ALA A 155 7.83 6.83 0.44
C ALA A 155 6.73 5.88 -0.07
N GLY A 156 6.38 5.96 -1.35
CA GLY A 156 5.41 5.04 -1.94
C GLY A 156 5.91 3.59 -1.97
N LEU A 157 7.20 3.35 -2.26
CA LEU A 157 7.79 2.02 -2.16
C LEU A 157 7.86 1.49 -0.72
N ALA A 158 8.21 2.33 0.25
CA ALA A 158 8.22 1.96 1.66
C ALA A 158 6.81 1.59 2.14
N ALA A 159 5.78 2.34 1.71
CA ALA A 159 4.39 2.04 2.00
C ALA A 159 3.95 0.71 1.35
N ALA A 160 4.31 0.46 0.08
CA ALA A 160 3.99 -0.80 -0.60
C ALA A 160 4.61 -2.03 0.10
N LEU A 161 5.86 -1.93 0.57
CA LEU A 161 6.48 -3.00 1.36
C LEU A 161 5.75 -3.21 2.70
N THR A 162 5.39 -2.11 3.37
CA THR A 162 4.69 -2.16 4.66
C THR A 162 3.30 -2.77 4.51
N ASP A 163 2.58 -2.47 3.42
CA ASP A 163 1.28 -3.05 3.09
C ASP A 163 1.36 -4.58 2.90
N ILE A 164 2.36 -5.05 2.17
CA ILE A 164 2.58 -6.49 2.00
C ILE A 164 2.73 -7.16 3.37
N ILE A 165 3.48 -6.56 4.29
CA ILE A 165 3.67 -7.11 5.64
C ILE A 165 2.34 -7.10 6.42
N SER A 166 1.51 -6.06 6.30
CA SER A 166 0.24 -6.01 7.01
C SER A 166 -0.73 -7.09 6.56
N TRP A 167 -0.70 -7.56 5.31
CA TRP A 167 -1.53 -8.70 4.86
C TRP A 167 -1.26 -9.98 5.65
N TRP A 168 0.01 -10.24 5.97
CA TRP A 168 0.39 -11.37 6.84
C TRP A 168 -0.07 -11.14 8.27
N GLY A 169 -0.04 -9.89 8.74
CA GLY A 169 -0.60 -9.47 10.02
C GLY A 169 -2.11 -9.71 10.12
N ILE A 170 -2.87 -9.35 9.08
CA ILE A 170 -4.31 -9.59 8.99
C ILE A 170 -4.58 -11.10 9.07
N LYS A 171 -3.84 -11.90 8.29
CA LYS A 171 -4.05 -13.35 8.21
C LYS A 171 -3.75 -14.10 9.51
N TYR A 172 -2.68 -13.73 10.21
CA TYR A 172 -2.11 -14.56 11.28
C TYR A 172 -2.07 -13.91 12.66
N VAL A 173 -2.32 -12.60 12.77
CA VAL A 173 -2.13 -11.87 14.03
C VAL A 173 -3.43 -11.20 14.48
N SER A 174 -3.96 -10.27 13.70
CA SER A 174 -5.17 -9.52 14.05
C SER A 174 -5.78 -8.83 12.83
N PRO A 175 -7.12 -8.78 12.72
CA PRO A 175 -7.81 -7.99 11.70
C PRO A 175 -7.44 -6.50 11.72
N ASN A 176 -6.99 -5.96 12.86
CA ASN A 176 -6.64 -4.55 13.00
C ASN A 176 -5.45 -4.11 12.14
N PHE A 177 -4.69 -5.04 11.56
CA PHE A 177 -3.69 -4.70 10.55
C PHE A 177 -4.32 -4.14 9.26
N ASP A 178 -5.64 -4.28 9.06
CA ASP A 178 -6.38 -3.65 7.96
C ASP A 178 -6.21 -2.12 7.96
N TYR A 179 -6.17 -1.48 9.13
CA TYR A 179 -5.89 -0.04 9.22
C TYR A 179 -4.53 0.34 8.62
N VAL A 180 -3.51 -0.52 8.78
CA VAL A 180 -2.19 -0.32 8.19
C VAL A 180 -2.24 -0.50 6.69
N THR A 181 -2.97 -1.51 6.20
CA THR A 181 -3.19 -1.72 4.76
C THR A 181 -3.93 -0.54 4.12
N MET A 182 -4.99 -0.03 4.75
CA MET A 182 -5.71 1.15 4.26
C MET A 182 -4.80 2.39 4.19
N PHE A 183 -4.02 2.65 5.25
CA PHE A 183 -3.06 3.75 5.29
C PHE A 183 -2.00 3.61 4.19
N CYS A 184 -1.35 2.45 4.09
CA CYS A 184 -0.32 2.21 3.09
C CYS A 184 -0.90 2.28 1.69
N GLY A 185 -2.09 1.71 1.46
CA GLY A 185 -2.94 1.83 0.28
C GLY A 185 -3.08 3.27 -0.20
N ALA A 186 -3.47 4.16 0.71
CA ALA A 186 -3.59 5.58 0.41
C ALA A 186 -2.25 6.23 0.09
N VAL A 187 -1.17 5.91 0.82
CA VAL A 187 0.16 6.49 0.58
C VAL A 187 0.76 6.03 -0.74
N TYR A 188 0.87 4.72 -0.98
CA TYR A 188 1.45 4.24 -2.24
C TYR A 188 0.53 4.55 -3.43
N GLY A 189 -0.79 4.45 -3.26
CA GLY A 189 -1.77 4.79 -4.31
C GLY A 189 -1.71 6.27 -4.69
N GLY A 190 -1.68 7.15 -3.69
CA GLY A 190 -1.53 8.59 -3.89
C GLY A 190 -0.18 8.95 -4.54
N ALA A 191 0.92 8.39 -4.05
CA ALA A 191 2.24 8.61 -4.61
C ALA A 191 2.32 8.14 -6.08
N TYR A 192 1.80 6.95 -6.36
CA TYR A 192 1.80 6.37 -7.69
C TYR A 192 0.96 7.19 -8.67
N LEU A 193 -0.27 7.53 -8.29
CA LEU A 193 -1.16 8.35 -9.11
C LEU A 193 -0.57 9.73 -9.38
N TRP A 194 0.07 10.34 -8.37
CA TRP A 194 0.78 11.61 -8.53
C TRP A 194 1.88 11.52 -9.58
N MET A 195 2.74 10.51 -9.51
CA MET A 195 3.82 10.33 -10.48
C MET A 195 3.28 10.01 -11.88
N LEU A 196 2.26 9.16 -11.96
CA LEU A 196 1.59 8.78 -13.20
C LEU A 196 1.02 10.01 -13.93
N ILE A 197 0.26 10.84 -13.22
CA ILE A 197 -0.31 12.09 -13.77
C ILE A 197 0.82 13.01 -14.24
N GLY A 198 1.90 13.14 -13.45
CA GLY A 198 3.05 13.96 -13.82
C GLY A 198 3.71 13.53 -15.13
N ILE A 199 3.96 12.23 -15.30
CA ILE A 199 4.56 11.69 -16.53
C ILE A 199 3.64 11.86 -17.73
N VAL A 200 2.36 11.49 -17.60
CA VAL A 200 1.37 11.63 -18.68
C VAL A 200 1.26 13.09 -19.10
N ARG A 201 1.14 14.01 -18.14
CA ARG A 201 1.11 15.44 -18.43
C ARG A 201 2.36 15.87 -19.17
N VAL A 202 3.55 15.52 -18.68
CA VAL A 202 4.80 16.01 -19.25
C VAL A 202 4.94 15.53 -20.68
N ILE A 203 4.65 14.26 -20.97
CA ILE A 203 4.83 13.67 -22.30
C ILE A 203 3.75 14.14 -23.28
N PHE A 204 2.47 14.07 -22.90
CA PHE A 204 1.35 14.30 -23.83
C PHE A 204 0.82 15.73 -23.83
N PHE A 205 1.00 16.48 -22.73
CA PHE A 205 0.43 17.81 -22.53
C PHE A 205 1.45 18.81 -21.96
N PRO A 206 2.61 19.03 -22.64
CA PRO A 206 3.71 19.82 -22.09
C PRO A 206 3.35 21.30 -21.80
N SER A 207 2.32 21.84 -22.44
CA SER A 207 1.86 23.22 -22.23
C SER A 207 1.03 23.42 -20.95
N LEU A 208 0.49 22.35 -20.36
CA LEU A 208 -0.47 22.44 -19.25
C LEU A 208 0.26 22.65 -17.92
N ARG A 209 0.33 23.86 -17.37
CA ARG A 209 1.04 24.10 -16.09
C ARG A 209 0.39 23.38 -14.90
N TRP A 210 1.22 22.89 -13.98
CA TRP A 210 0.78 22.22 -12.74
C TRP A 210 1.40 22.88 -11.50
N LEU A 211 0.80 22.65 -10.33
CA LEU A 211 1.22 23.16 -9.01
C LEU A 211 2.76 23.14 -8.78
N PRO A 212 3.50 22.06 -9.07
CA PRO A 212 4.96 22.03 -9.05
C PRO A 212 5.69 23.10 -9.87
N ASP A 213 5.09 23.51 -10.98
CA ASP A 213 5.70 24.49 -11.90
C ASP A 213 5.76 25.88 -11.26
N TYR A 214 4.90 26.14 -10.27
CA TYR A 214 4.80 27.41 -9.55
C TYR A 214 5.62 27.44 -8.26
N ILE A 215 6.05 26.29 -7.76
CA ILE A 215 6.87 26.20 -6.55
C ILE A 215 8.33 26.40 -6.93
N ASN A 216 8.90 27.52 -6.50
CA ASN A 216 10.34 27.73 -6.47
C ASN A 216 10.82 27.56 -5.02
N GLU A 217 11.39 26.39 -4.70
CA GLU A 217 12.23 26.28 -3.52
C GLU A 217 13.45 27.18 -3.76
N ARG A 218 13.51 28.34 -3.07
CA ARG A 218 14.67 29.25 -3.15
C ARG A 218 15.91 28.43 -2.79
N ARG A 219 16.80 28.23 -3.76
CA ARG A 219 18.13 27.65 -3.56
C ARG A 219 18.83 28.47 -2.48
N GLY A 220 18.89 27.94 -1.27
CA GLY A 220 19.77 28.46 -0.23
C GLY A 220 21.19 28.31 -0.73
N LYS A 221 21.91 29.43 -0.81
CA LYS A 221 23.36 29.45 -1.02
C LYS A 221 24.07 28.69 0.08
#